data_AF-A0AAU3BV23-F1
#
_entry.id   AF-A0AAU3BV23-F1
#
_cell.length_a   1.000
_cell.length_b   1.000
_cell.length_c   1.000
_cell.angle_alpha   90.00
_cell.angle_beta   90.00
_cell.angle_gamma   90.00
#
_symmetry.space_group_name_H-M   'P 1'
#
loop_
_entity.id
_entity.type
_entity.pdbx_description
1 polymer ?
#
loop_
_entity_poly.entity_id
_entity_poly.type
_entity_poly.pdbx_seq_one_letter_code
_entity_poly.pdbx_strand_id
1 'polypeptide(L)'
;MVSITGCSDTFVADYLVDHGYARVSAGPAAVADEATALAHPHRWWNWPRGGGLARASPAVMSRWCVHPHGINPFGPRIPGSVECVTVVAFSREHGYQRIFGDVLGMLRAAGVDAAGVVGLVEGDEAGSDRATGVAKSLAACGVPVVVRESDGSEAGGPVLVRLLYDLGADCSPDCSPSCLCGRLLPLADLDLTHRHQNRLGLLVRVEGVAAAARAGGGTTGFPDMAELRERVAGRIGDEAADAAAHAARSLALLLGLGVVPGPRGAGHVVRRLVTAQFTRLFAGRVPLDFLDDMVCRAAELFGGVAGFPFCDEPLVRRRLDAERVRFDRAVGRARQRYVRTVLHRPPGDDAARALAVLMTEHGAPLGLLVMWLADDGIAVPSRELARWTLGERSSERGAGRPAADARFGRSVGAGGPPSFPGSP
;
A
#
# COMPACT_ATOMS: atom_id res chain seq x y z
N MET A 1 -19.48 21.44 24.28
CA MET A 1 -19.86 20.18 23.62
C MET A 1 -20.14 20.52 22.16
N VAL A 2 -19.08 20.52 21.34
CA VAL A 2 -19.20 20.84 19.91
C VAL A 2 -19.63 19.55 19.23
N SER A 3 -20.90 19.49 18.84
CA SER A 3 -21.42 18.43 17.98
C SER A 3 -20.82 18.64 16.60
N ILE A 4 -19.88 17.78 16.19
CA ILE A 4 -19.38 17.71 14.81
C ILE A 4 -20.50 17.08 13.98
N THR A 5 -21.55 17.86 13.68
CA THR A 5 -22.68 17.47 12.83
C THR A 5 -22.50 17.92 11.37
N GLY A 6 -21.27 18.21 10.97
CA GLY A 6 -20.86 18.26 9.57
C GLY A 6 -19.95 17.07 9.30
N CYS A 7 -20.44 16.05 8.59
CA CYS A 7 -19.60 15.00 8.00
C CYS A 7 -18.66 15.66 6.98
N SER A 8 -17.51 16.17 7.43
CA SER A 8 -16.42 16.50 6.55
C SER A 8 -15.53 15.27 6.40
N ASP A 9 -15.16 14.95 5.17
CA ASP A 9 -14.20 13.87 4.88
C ASP A 9 -12.76 14.22 5.32
N THR A 10 -12.63 15.32 6.07
CA THR A 10 -11.44 15.83 6.75
C THR A 10 -11.58 15.81 8.28
N PHE A 11 -12.55 15.09 8.86
CA PHE A 11 -12.87 15.13 10.29
C PHE A 11 -11.64 15.02 11.23
N VAL A 12 -10.66 14.17 10.91
CA VAL A 12 -9.40 14.05 11.67
C VAL A 12 -8.61 15.36 11.64
N ALA A 13 -8.44 15.94 10.44
CA ALA A 13 -7.71 17.18 10.25
C ALA A 13 -8.47 18.40 10.75
N ASP A 14 -9.80 18.42 10.66
CA ASP A 14 -10.64 19.51 11.20
C ASP A 14 -10.56 19.54 12.72
N TYR A 15 -10.69 18.37 13.37
CA TYR A 15 -10.51 18.28 14.82
C TYR A 15 -9.15 18.87 15.25
N LEU A 16 -8.06 18.49 14.58
CA LEU A 16 -6.73 19.02 14.95
C LEU A 16 -6.61 20.51 14.67
N VAL A 17 -7.21 21.04 13.60
CA VAL A 17 -7.24 22.49 13.35
C VAL A 17 -7.95 23.24 14.47
N ASP A 18 -9.09 22.73 14.93
CA ASP A 18 -9.84 23.29 16.06
C ASP A 18 -9.04 23.25 17.38
N HIS A 19 -8.03 22.38 17.46
CA HIS A 19 -7.12 22.25 18.60
C HIS A 19 -5.76 22.96 18.38
N GLY A 20 -5.72 23.90 17.43
CA GLY A 20 -4.58 24.81 17.24
C GLY A 20 -3.50 24.32 16.28
N TYR A 21 -3.76 23.28 15.49
CA TYR A 21 -2.84 22.80 14.47
C TYR A 21 -3.01 23.61 13.19
N ALA A 22 -1.90 24.04 12.58
CA ALA A 22 -1.92 24.73 11.31
C ALA A 22 -2.27 23.74 10.17
N ARG A 23 -3.34 24.02 9.41
CA ARG A 23 -3.66 23.27 8.20
C ARG A 23 -2.62 23.55 7.11
N VAL A 24 -2.10 22.49 6.51
CA VAL A 24 -1.16 22.54 5.39
C VAL A 24 -1.83 21.93 4.17
N SER A 25 -1.74 22.60 3.02
CA SER A 25 -2.21 22.02 1.78
C SER A 25 -1.36 20.80 1.45
N ALA A 26 -1.98 19.64 1.26
CA ALA A 26 -1.29 18.53 0.64
C ALA A 26 -0.91 18.91 -0.80
N GLY A 27 0.34 18.64 -1.18
CA GLY A 27 0.70 18.62 -2.59
C GLY A 27 -0.08 17.52 -3.34
N PRO A 28 0.04 17.45 -4.68
CA PRO A 28 -0.62 16.39 -5.45
C PRO A 28 -0.23 15.02 -4.87
N ALA A 29 -1.18 14.07 -4.89
CA ALA A 29 -0.94 12.71 -4.40
C ALA A 29 0.33 12.14 -5.04
N ALA A 30 1.40 12.01 -4.25
CA ALA A 30 2.65 11.50 -4.78
C ALA A 30 2.51 9.99 -4.97
N VAL A 31 2.58 9.53 -6.22
CA VAL A 31 2.84 8.13 -6.50
C VAL A 31 4.28 7.88 -6.06
N ALA A 32 4.47 7.16 -4.94
CA ALA A 32 5.80 6.74 -4.53
C ALA A 32 6.42 5.95 -5.70
N ASP A 33 7.63 6.32 -6.14
CA ASP A 33 8.36 5.50 -7.10
C ASP A 33 8.58 4.10 -6.51
N GLU A 34 8.85 3.08 -7.34
CA GLU A 34 9.03 1.71 -6.86
C GLU A 34 10.08 1.61 -5.73
N ALA A 35 11.13 2.44 -5.75
CA ALA A 35 12.18 2.46 -4.74
C ALA A 35 11.73 3.10 -3.40
N THR A 36 10.89 4.13 -3.45
CA THR A 36 10.32 4.87 -2.32
C THR A 36 9.16 4.11 -1.71
N ALA A 37 8.42 3.37 -2.54
CA ALA A 37 7.43 2.43 -2.06
C ALA A 37 8.11 1.30 -1.29
N LEU A 38 9.16 0.66 -1.85
CA LEU A 38 9.89 -0.46 -1.23
C LEU A 38 10.67 -0.08 0.04
N ALA A 39 11.01 1.20 0.24
CA ALA A 39 11.82 1.64 1.37
C ALA A 39 10.97 2.04 2.59
N HIS A 40 10.46 1.05 3.33
CA HIS A 40 9.79 1.17 4.63
C HIS A 40 8.53 2.06 4.71
N PRO A 41 7.50 1.64 5.48
CA PRO A 41 6.38 2.49 5.88
C PRO A 41 6.78 3.65 6.83
N HIS A 42 7.99 4.19 6.79
CA HIS A 42 8.40 5.33 7.63
C HIS A 42 9.07 6.44 6.81
N ARG A 43 9.34 6.23 5.52
CA ARG A 43 9.93 7.26 4.63
C ARG A 43 8.89 8.17 3.96
N TRP A 44 7.62 8.07 4.34
CA TRP A 44 6.55 8.98 3.90
C TRP A 44 6.75 10.42 4.39
N TRP A 45 7.67 10.61 5.35
CA TRP A 45 8.04 11.89 5.93
C TRP A 45 8.80 12.82 4.98
N ASN A 46 8.61 12.69 3.66
CA ASN A 46 8.81 13.81 2.76
C ASN A 46 7.67 14.82 2.96
N TRP A 47 7.53 15.31 4.19
CA TRP A 47 6.93 16.61 4.48
C TRP A 47 7.53 17.60 3.48
N PRO A 48 6.77 18.55 2.93
CA PRO A 48 7.32 19.54 2.01
C PRO A 48 8.58 20.14 2.64
N ARG A 49 9.76 19.73 2.15
CA ARG A 49 11.04 20.33 2.54
C ARG A 49 11.12 21.77 2.03
N GLY A 50 10.19 22.16 1.16
CA GLY A 50 10.02 23.51 0.65
C GLY A 50 8.99 24.32 1.44
N GLY A 51 9.44 25.44 1.99
CA GLY A 51 8.65 26.66 2.11
C GLY A 51 7.79 26.83 3.36
N GLY A 52 8.30 27.58 4.34
CA GLY A 52 7.49 28.58 5.05
C GLY A 52 6.69 28.18 6.29
N LEU A 53 6.42 26.90 6.56
CA LEU A 53 5.84 26.52 7.86
C LEU A 53 6.90 26.69 8.96
N ALA A 54 6.85 27.85 9.60
CA ALA A 54 7.68 28.23 10.73
C ALA A 54 7.88 27.02 11.65
N ARG A 55 9.14 26.80 12.06
CA ARG A 55 9.57 25.66 12.88
C ARG A 55 8.84 25.54 14.24
N ALA A 56 7.94 26.46 14.58
CA ALA A 56 7.32 26.62 15.89
C ALA A 56 5.92 25.97 16.04
N SER A 57 5.11 25.89 14.98
CA SER A 57 3.69 25.49 15.15
C SER A 57 3.42 24.03 14.79
N PRO A 58 2.57 23.32 15.56
CA PRO A 58 2.07 22.00 15.17
C PRO A 58 1.24 22.15 13.89
N ALA A 59 1.28 21.13 13.04
CA ALA A 59 0.68 21.20 11.71
C ALA A 59 0.03 19.88 11.31
N VAL A 60 -0.97 19.96 10.44
CA VAL A 60 -1.73 18.80 9.96
C VAL A 60 -1.95 18.88 8.46
N MET A 61 -1.80 17.75 7.77
CA MET A 61 -2.17 17.59 6.36
C MET A 61 -2.87 16.25 6.16
N SER A 62 -3.85 16.19 5.27
CA SER A 62 -4.43 14.92 4.80
C SER A 62 -4.04 14.67 3.36
N ARG A 63 -3.66 13.43 3.02
CA ARG A 63 -3.26 13.04 1.67
C ARG A 63 -3.67 11.61 1.35
N TRP A 64 -3.88 11.35 0.07
CA TRP A 64 -4.01 9.99 -0.43
C TRP A 64 -2.64 9.38 -0.73
N CYS A 65 -2.47 8.13 -0.32
CA CYS A 65 -1.28 7.32 -0.52
C CYS A 65 -1.65 6.06 -1.29
N VAL A 66 -0.75 5.57 -2.14
CA VAL A 66 -0.91 4.32 -2.90
C VAL A 66 0.19 3.35 -2.44
N HIS A 67 -0.20 2.17 -1.98
CA HIS A 67 0.71 1.10 -1.55
C HIS A 67 0.84 0.03 -2.64
N PRO A 68 1.93 0.04 -3.44
CA PRO A 68 2.07 -0.91 -4.53
C PRO A 68 2.48 -2.32 -4.09
N HIS A 69 2.89 -2.52 -2.83
CA HIS A 69 3.27 -3.83 -2.28
C HIS A 69 2.15 -4.85 -2.28
N GLY A 70 0.90 -4.37 -2.33
CA GLY A 70 -0.29 -5.20 -2.44
C GLY A 70 -0.69 -5.62 -3.85
N ILE A 71 0.10 -5.28 -4.88
CA ILE A 71 -0.18 -5.66 -6.28
C ILE A 71 0.37 -7.06 -6.55
N ASN A 72 0.01 -8.01 -5.67
CA ASN A 72 0.15 -9.43 -5.94
C ASN A 72 -1.25 -9.99 -6.30
N PRO A 73 -1.44 -10.51 -7.52
CA PRO A 73 -2.70 -11.14 -7.88
C PRO A 73 -3.04 -12.40 -7.05
N PHE A 74 -2.06 -13.00 -6.34
CA PHE A 74 -2.19 -14.30 -5.66
C PHE A 74 -1.64 -14.37 -4.22
N GLY A 75 -1.40 -13.22 -3.58
CA GLY A 75 -0.94 -13.18 -2.18
C GLY A 75 -2.09 -12.89 -1.22
N PRO A 76 -2.16 -13.53 -0.03
CA PRO A 76 -3.19 -13.23 0.94
C PRO A 76 -2.94 -11.84 1.56
N ARG A 77 -4.05 -11.11 1.72
CA ARG A 77 -4.32 -10.07 2.74
C ARG A 77 -4.05 -8.59 2.51
N ILE A 78 -3.34 -8.12 1.49
CA ILE A 78 -3.29 -6.67 1.25
C ILE A 78 -3.35 -6.40 -0.25
N PRO A 79 -4.53 -6.19 -0.87
CA PRO A 79 -4.60 -5.61 -2.21
C PRO A 79 -3.89 -4.26 -2.22
N GLY A 80 -3.32 -3.86 -3.36
CA GLY A 80 -2.63 -2.58 -3.52
C GLY A 80 -3.53 -1.46 -3.00
N SER A 81 -3.25 -1.01 -1.77
CA SER A 81 -4.20 -0.23 -1.00
C SER A 81 -3.92 1.23 -1.28
N VAL A 82 -4.94 1.93 -1.75
CA VAL A 82 -4.99 3.37 -1.57
C VAL A 82 -5.48 3.63 -0.16
N GLU A 83 -4.89 4.58 0.55
CA GLU A 83 -5.26 4.95 1.90
C GLU A 83 -5.28 6.47 2.03
N CYS A 84 -6.29 7.00 2.71
CA CYS A 84 -6.30 8.39 3.12
C CYS A 84 -5.61 8.49 4.47
N VAL A 85 -4.52 9.26 4.52
CA VAL A 85 -3.73 9.43 5.74
C VAL A 85 -3.69 10.89 6.16
N THR A 86 -3.89 11.13 7.45
CA THR A 86 -3.64 12.43 8.07
C THR A 86 -2.29 12.41 8.76
N VAL A 87 -1.37 13.23 8.25
CA VAL A 87 -0.04 13.41 8.82
C VAL A 87 -0.07 14.61 9.76
N VAL A 88 0.37 14.39 10.99
CA VAL A 88 0.48 15.41 12.03
C VAL A 88 1.94 15.59 12.39
N ALA A 89 2.40 16.83 12.34
CA ALA A 89 3.73 17.22 12.78
C ALA A 89 3.61 18.01 14.08
N PHE A 90 4.27 17.53 15.13
CA PHE A 90 4.30 18.21 16.43
C PHE A 90 5.59 19.02 16.58
N SER A 91 5.51 20.16 17.29
CA SER A 91 6.69 20.87 17.76
C SER A 91 7.28 20.18 18.99
N ARG A 92 8.59 20.34 19.24
CA ARG A 92 9.29 19.73 20.39
C ARG A 92 8.71 20.09 21.77
N GLU A 93 7.96 21.18 21.87
CA GLU A 93 7.33 21.63 23.11
C GLU A 93 6.11 20.79 23.51
N HIS A 94 5.61 19.94 22.60
CA HIS A 94 4.51 19.02 22.89
C HIS A 94 5.06 17.78 23.61
N GLY A 95 4.83 17.70 24.92
CA GLY A 95 5.09 16.49 25.69
C GLY A 95 4.22 15.31 25.20
N TYR A 96 4.70 14.07 25.39
CA TYR A 96 4.02 12.86 24.93
C TYR A 96 2.57 12.74 25.41
N GLN A 97 2.28 13.13 26.65
CA GLN A 97 0.92 13.12 27.19
C GLN A 97 -0.05 14.02 26.41
N ARG A 98 0.41 15.21 25.99
CA ARG A 98 -0.42 16.10 25.16
C ARG A 98 -0.65 15.51 23.79
N ILE A 99 0.39 14.95 23.17
CA ILE A 99 0.30 14.28 21.86
C ILE A 99 -0.73 13.15 21.93
N PHE A 100 -0.61 12.25 22.90
CA PHE A 100 -1.56 11.15 23.07
C PHE A 100 -2.95 11.65 23.44
N GLY A 101 -3.06 12.70 24.26
CA GLY A 101 -4.33 13.35 24.58
C GLY A 101 -5.05 13.87 23.34
N ASP A 102 -4.35 14.60 22.47
CA ASP A 102 -4.91 15.16 21.23
C ASP A 102 -5.34 14.03 20.26
N VAL A 103 -4.52 12.98 20.13
CA VAL A 103 -4.83 11.83 19.26
C VAL A 103 -6.03 11.04 19.79
N LEU A 104 -6.08 10.74 21.09
CA LEU A 104 -7.20 10.00 21.68
C LEU A 104 -8.47 10.85 21.68
N GLY A 105 -8.34 12.17 21.90
CA GLY A 105 -9.46 13.11 21.75
C GLY A 105 -10.02 13.11 20.34
N MET A 106 -9.15 13.11 19.33
CA MET A 106 -9.53 12.99 17.92
C MET A 106 -10.25 11.68 17.62
N LEU A 107 -9.71 10.54 18.09
CA LEU A 107 -10.34 9.22 17.91
C LEU A 107 -11.73 9.18 18.55
N ARG A 108 -11.89 9.70 19.77
CA ARG A 108 -13.20 9.79 20.45
C ARG A 108 -14.17 10.71 19.71
N ALA A 109 -13.70 11.85 19.22
CA ALA A 109 -14.52 12.78 18.44
C ALA A 109 -14.99 12.16 17.11
N ALA A 110 -14.21 11.22 16.56
CA ALA A 110 -14.57 10.41 15.41
C ALA A 110 -15.53 9.25 15.74
N GLY A 111 -15.90 9.05 17.00
CA GLY A 111 -16.77 7.97 17.46
C GLY A 111 -16.06 6.64 17.71
N VAL A 112 -14.72 6.61 17.79
CA VAL A 112 -13.98 5.41 18.17
C VAL A 112 -14.10 5.19 19.68
N ASP A 113 -14.52 3.98 20.08
CA ASP A 113 -14.57 3.60 21.49
C ASP A 113 -13.15 3.49 22.07
N ALA A 114 -12.87 4.28 23.10
CA ALA A 114 -11.57 4.27 23.76
C ALA A 114 -11.24 2.91 24.41
N ALA A 115 -12.25 2.12 24.79
CA ALA A 115 -12.04 0.80 25.38
C ALA A 115 -11.45 -0.21 24.39
N GLY A 116 -11.67 -0.01 23.08
CA GLY A 116 -11.12 -0.85 22.02
C GLY A 116 -9.70 -0.46 21.59
N VAL A 117 -9.16 0.67 22.04
CA VAL A 117 -7.85 1.16 21.59
C VAL A 117 -6.71 0.50 22.38
N VAL A 118 -5.75 -0.07 21.68
CA VAL A 118 -4.54 -0.69 22.23
C VAL A 118 -3.29 -0.01 21.67
N GLY A 119 -2.33 0.29 22.55
CA GLY A 119 -1.03 0.82 22.17
C GLY A 119 0.02 -0.29 22.03
N LEU A 120 0.76 -0.30 20.92
CA LEU A 120 1.96 -1.10 20.73
C LEU A 120 3.17 -0.16 20.67
N VAL A 121 4.14 -0.34 21.56
CA VAL A 121 5.39 0.44 21.57
C VAL A 121 6.55 -0.47 21.22
N GLU A 122 7.26 -0.15 20.15
CA GLU A 122 8.43 -0.87 19.66
C GLU A 122 9.69 0.00 19.83
N GLY A 123 10.76 -0.58 20.38
CA GLY A 123 12.07 0.07 20.55
C GLY A 123 13.19 -0.95 20.72
N ASP A 124 14.45 -0.53 20.67
CA ASP A 124 15.62 -1.37 20.94
C ASP A 124 15.95 -1.44 22.45
N GLU A 125 16.82 -2.38 22.84
CA GLU A 125 17.33 -2.50 24.22
C GLU A 125 17.95 -1.18 24.73
N ALA A 126 18.71 -0.48 23.87
CA ALA A 126 19.32 0.83 24.17
C ALA A 126 18.29 1.97 24.29
N GLY A 127 17.09 1.80 23.72
CA GLY A 127 15.94 2.68 23.80
C GLY A 127 14.88 2.21 24.79
N SER A 128 15.13 1.16 25.58
CA SER A 128 14.14 0.57 26.50
C SER A 128 13.63 1.57 27.55
N ASP A 129 14.48 2.44 28.09
CA ASP A 129 14.06 3.51 29.01
C ASP A 129 13.12 4.52 28.33
N ARG A 130 13.38 4.81 27.05
CA ARG A 130 12.57 5.74 26.26
C ARG A 130 11.24 5.11 25.86
N ALA A 131 11.27 3.89 25.32
CA ALA A 131 10.09 3.12 25.00
C ALA A 131 9.21 2.95 26.25
N THR A 132 9.83 2.70 27.42
CA THR A 132 9.15 2.65 28.72
C THR A 132 8.52 3.99 29.10
N GLY A 133 9.23 5.12 28.92
CA GLY A 133 8.68 6.45 29.19
C GLY A 133 7.50 6.81 28.28
N VAL A 134 7.57 6.43 27.01
CA VAL A 134 6.49 6.58 26.03
C VAL A 134 5.30 5.70 26.39
N ALA A 135 5.55 4.43 26.73
CA ALA A 135 4.54 3.49 27.20
C ALA A 135 3.83 3.99 28.47
N LYS A 136 4.57 4.51 29.45
CA LYS A 136 4.01 5.13 30.67
C LYS A 136 3.14 6.34 30.34
N SER A 137 3.56 7.17 29.40
CA SER A 137 2.80 8.35 28.97
C SER A 137 1.49 7.96 28.29
N LEU A 138 1.51 6.91 27.45
CA LEU A 138 0.32 6.40 26.78
C LEU A 138 -0.63 5.69 27.76
N ALA A 139 -0.09 4.89 28.69
CA ALA A 139 -0.87 4.26 29.76
C ALA A 139 -1.53 5.28 30.69
N ALA A 140 -0.87 6.40 30.98
CA ALA A 140 -1.46 7.50 31.75
C ALA A 140 -2.66 8.16 31.05
N CYS A 141 -2.81 7.99 29.73
CA CYS A 141 -3.99 8.41 28.98
C CYS A 141 -5.13 7.36 28.98
N GLY A 142 -4.97 6.26 29.72
CA GLY A 142 -5.97 5.19 29.86
C GLY A 142 -5.94 4.14 28.74
N VAL A 143 -4.87 4.07 27.96
CA VAL A 143 -4.72 3.10 26.86
C VAL A 143 -3.91 1.89 27.35
N PRO A 144 -4.41 0.65 27.21
CA PRO A 144 -3.60 -0.55 27.41
C PRO A 144 -2.37 -0.55 26.49
N VAL A 145 -1.18 -0.83 27.04
CA VAL A 145 0.08 -0.78 26.28
C VAL A 145 0.80 -2.12 26.29
N VAL A 146 1.21 -2.58 25.11
CA VAL A 146 2.12 -3.69 24.90
C VAL A 146 3.46 -3.11 24.45
N VAL A 147 4.55 -3.50 25.12
CA VAL A 147 5.92 -3.12 24.73
C VAL A 147 6.60 -4.30 24.06
N ARG A 148 7.26 -4.07 22.92
CA ARG A 148 8.03 -5.08 22.19
C ARG A 148 9.41 -4.56 21.83
N GLU A 149 10.36 -5.49 21.78
CA GLU A 149 11.67 -5.22 21.21
C GLU A 149 11.58 -5.24 19.68
N SER A 150 12.24 -4.28 19.03
CA SER A 150 12.32 -4.21 17.58
C SER A 150 13.42 -5.14 17.06
N ASP A 151 13.06 -6.13 16.25
CA ASP A 151 14.02 -7.00 15.56
C ASP A 151 14.82 -6.18 14.52
N GLY A 152 16.05 -5.80 14.86
CA GLY A 152 17.02 -5.26 13.91
C GLY A 152 17.16 -3.74 13.82
N SER A 153 16.73 -2.96 14.83
CA SER A 153 17.07 -1.53 14.90
C SER A 153 18.45 -1.31 15.51
N GLU A 154 19.27 -0.46 14.88
CA GLU A 154 20.56 0.00 15.42
C GLU A 154 20.38 0.69 16.79
N ALA A 155 21.35 0.50 17.70
CA ALA A 155 21.33 1.10 19.04
C ALA A 155 21.02 2.62 19.03
N GLY A 156 20.04 3.01 19.85
CA GLY A 156 19.43 4.33 19.89
C GLY A 156 18.47 4.60 18.72
N GLY A 157 17.80 3.56 18.23
CA GLY A 157 16.87 3.58 17.11
C GLY A 157 15.56 4.36 17.36
N PRO A 158 14.67 4.46 16.35
CA PRO A 158 13.34 5.02 16.56
C PRO A 158 12.55 4.25 17.60
N VAL A 159 11.79 4.98 18.43
CA VAL A 159 10.64 4.38 19.12
C VAL A 159 9.44 4.54 18.19
N LEU A 160 8.83 3.41 17.83
CA LEU A 160 7.60 3.38 17.05
C LEU A 160 6.44 3.11 17.99
N VAL A 161 5.37 3.89 17.86
CA VAL A 161 4.11 3.64 18.59
C VAL A 161 3.02 3.39 17.56
N ARG A 162 2.30 2.28 17.68
CA ARG A 162 1.12 2.00 16.88
C ARG A 162 -0.11 2.00 17.77
N LEU A 163 -1.13 2.74 17.37
CA LEU A 163 -2.46 2.64 17.96
C LEU A 163 -3.29 1.70 17.10
N LEU A 164 -3.82 0.67 17.75
CA LEU A 164 -4.63 -0.38 17.14
C LEU A 164 -6.03 -0.36 17.76
N TYR A 165 -7.02 -0.81 17.02
CA TYR A 165 -8.37 -1.06 17.52
C TYR A 165 -8.65 -2.56 17.56
N ASP A 166 -9.09 -3.05 18.71
CA ASP A 166 -9.44 -4.45 18.90
C ASP A 166 -10.90 -4.70 18.47
N LEU A 167 -11.07 -5.42 17.37
CA LEU A 167 -12.38 -5.82 16.85
C LEU A 167 -12.96 -7.06 17.58
N GLY A 168 -12.25 -7.64 18.55
CA GLY A 168 -12.78 -8.69 19.41
C GLY A 168 -12.00 -10.01 19.33
N ALA A 169 -12.67 -11.10 18.99
CA ALA A 169 -12.18 -12.45 19.29
C ALA A 169 -10.86 -12.82 18.61
N ASP A 170 -10.00 -13.48 19.39
CA ASP A 170 -8.75 -14.10 18.97
C ASP A 170 -8.99 -15.16 17.88
N CYS A 171 -8.20 -15.13 16.81
CA CYS A 171 -8.24 -16.18 15.79
C CYS A 171 -7.55 -17.48 16.23
N SER A 172 -6.70 -17.40 17.26
CA SER A 172 -5.92 -18.50 17.83
C SER A 172 -5.34 -18.08 19.19
N PRO A 173 -4.88 -19.03 20.03
CA PRO A 173 -4.19 -18.72 21.28
C PRO A 173 -2.94 -17.84 21.11
N ASP A 174 -2.31 -17.87 19.94
CA ASP A 174 -1.13 -17.07 19.59
C ASP A 174 -1.50 -15.73 18.92
N CYS A 175 -2.78 -15.34 18.96
CA CYS A 175 -3.25 -14.09 18.39
C CYS A 175 -2.57 -12.92 19.10
N SER A 176 -1.79 -12.15 18.35
CA SER A 176 -0.99 -11.04 18.84
C SER A 176 -1.17 -9.81 17.95
N PRO A 177 -0.67 -8.63 18.34
CA PRO A 177 -0.61 -7.44 17.49
C PRO A 177 0.12 -7.63 16.15
N SER A 178 0.93 -8.68 16.02
CA SER A 178 1.58 -9.08 14.76
C SER A 178 0.74 -10.04 13.91
N CYS A 179 -0.41 -10.52 14.41
CA CYS A 179 -1.25 -11.45 13.69
C CYS A 179 -1.95 -10.76 12.53
N LEU A 180 -1.85 -11.37 11.34
CA LEU A 180 -2.47 -10.85 10.12
C LEU A 180 -3.96 -11.17 10.03
N CYS A 181 -4.60 -11.66 11.11
CA CYS A 181 -5.98 -12.14 11.07
C CYS A 181 -7.03 -11.04 10.89
N GLY A 182 -6.64 -9.77 11.03
CA GLY A 182 -7.52 -8.63 10.86
C GLY A 182 -8.26 -8.20 12.14
N ARG A 183 -8.07 -8.90 13.27
CA ARG A 183 -8.64 -8.51 14.57
C ARG A 183 -8.19 -7.11 15.00
N LEU A 184 -6.89 -6.84 14.89
CA LEU A 184 -6.30 -5.57 15.31
C LEU A 184 -6.16 -4.65 14.12
N LEU A 185 -7.03 -3.64 14.06
CA LEU A 185 -7.09 -2.66 12.99
C LEU A 185 -6.13 -1.51 13.28
N PRO A 186 -5.17 -1.18 12.40
CA PRO A 186 -4.29 -0.05 12.64
C PRO A 186 -5.03 1.29 12.49
N LEU A 187 -4.94 2.13 13.53
CA LEU A 187 -5.52 3.47 13.57
C LEU A 187 -4.49 4.55 13.28
N ALA A 188 -3.32 4.45 13.91
CA ALA A 188 -2.27 5.45 13.77
C ALA A 188 -0.89 4.89 14.06
N ASP A 189 0.12 5.43 13.37
CA ASP A 189 1.53 5.13 13.53
C ASP A 189 2.27 6.42 13.92
N LEU A 190 2.99 6.42 15.04
CA LEU A 190 3.78 7.54 15.54
C LEU A 190 5.26 7.14 15.51
N ASP A 191 6.03 7.90 14.74
CA ASP A 191 7.49 7.76 14.65
C ASP A 191 8.15 8.81 15.54
N LEU A 192 8.87 8.34 16.57
CA LEU A 192 9.62 9.15 17.51
C LEU A 192 11.13 9.15 17.19
N THR A 193 11.51 9.19 15.91
CA THR A 193 12.91 9.37 15.47
C THR A 193 13.46 10.74 15.91
N HIS A 194 14.56 10.74 16.67
CA HIS A 194 15.09 11.99 17.24
C HIS A 194 16.23 12.69 16.48
N ARG A 195 16.73 12.17 15.37
CA ARG A 195 18.13 12.50 15.03
C ARG A 195 18.36 13.82 14.28
N HIS A 196 17.44 14.35 13.45
CA HIS A 196 17.79 15.55 12.64
C HIS A 196 16.70 16.61 12.35
N GLN A 197 15.42 16.41 12.71
CA GLN A 197 14.34 17.30 12.22
C GLN A 197 13.53 18.06 13.29
N ASN A 198 13.82 17.91 14.59
CA ASN A 198 13.09 18.57 15.69
C ASN A 198 11.55 18.44 15.62
N ARG A 199 11.02 17.36 15.01
CA ARG A 199 9.59 17.13 14.82
C ARG A 199 9.27 15.67 15.10
N LEU A 200 8.13 15.45 15.74
CA LEU A 200 7.52 14.12 15.87
C LEU A 200 6.45 13.99 14.79
N GLY A 201 6.35 12.78 14.23
CA GLY A 201 5.45 12.50 13.13
C GLY A 201 4.42 11.44 13.47
N LEU A 202 3.14 11.82 13.44
CA LEU A 202 2.04 10.88 13.50
C LEU A 202 1.41 10.74 12.12
N LEU A 203 1.12 9.51 11.74
CA LEU A 203 0.27 9.16 10.63
C LEU A 203 -1.01 8.54 11.19
N VAL A 204 -2.16 9.13 10.87
CA VAL A 204 -3.49 8.58 11.19
C VAL A 204 -4.09 8.02 9.92
N ARG A 205 -4.63 6.80 10.01
CA ARG A 205 -5.27 6.06 8.92
C ARG A 205 -6.77 6.32 8.95
N VAL A 206 -7.26 7.17 8.04
CA VAL A 206 -8.66 7.65 8.10
C VAL A 206 -9.65 6.48 7.95
N GLU A 207 -9.35 5.53 7.06
CA GLU A 207 -10.12 4.29 6.91
C GLU A 207 -10.17 3.46 8.20
N GLY A 208 -9.03 3.31 8.88
CA GLY A 208 -8.94 2.56 10.14
C GLY A 208 -9.80 3.20 11.21
N VAL A 209 -9.73 4.52 11.33
CA VAL A 209 -10.58 5.30 12.25
C VAL A 209 -12.06 5.15 11.91
N ALA A 210 -12.43 5.25 10.63
CA ALA A 210 -13.81 5.09 10.19
C ALA A 210 -14.37 3.68 10.46
N ALA A 211 -13.60 2.64 10.19
CA ALA A 211 -14.00 1.26 10.47
C ALA A 211 -14.11 0.98 11.98
N ALA A 212 -13.18 1.48 12.79
CA ALA A 212 -13.27 1.36 14.25
C ALA A 212 -14.49 2.09 14.83
N ALA A 213 -14.78 3.30 14.35
CA ALA A 213 -15.97 4.03 14.76
C ALA A 213 -17.26 3.26 14.43
N ARG A 214 -17.36 2.69 13.22
CA ARG A 214 -18.51 1.84 12.84
C ARG A 214 -18.63 0.58 13.69
N ALA A 215 -17.51 -0.06 14.02
CA ALA A 215 -17.50 -1.24 14.92
C ALA A 215 -18.03 -0.90 16.32
N GLY A 216 -17.80 0.32 16.80
CA GLY A 216 -18.36 0.85 18.05
C GLY A 216 -19.81 1.37 17.93
N GLY A 217 -20.47 1.22 16.79
CA GLY A 217 -21.82 1.75 16.54
C GLY A 217 -21.88 3.25 16.20
N GLY A 218 -20.72 3.89 16.01
CA GLY A 218 -20.60 5.25 15.51
C GLY A 218 -20.84 5.35 14.01
N THR A 219 -21.06 6.57 13.53
CA THR A 219 -21.19 6.87 12.10
C THR A 219 -20.11 7.85 11.67
N THR A 220 -19.46 7.59 10.54
CA THR A 220 -18.50 8.51 9.93
C THR A 220 -18.97 8.94 8.54
N GLY A 221 -18.65 10.17 8.14
CA GLY A 221 -18.88 10.65 6.77
C GLY A 221 -18.04 9.94 5.70
N PHE A 222 -16.95 9.31 6.12
CA PHE A 222 -16.07 8.59 5.19
C PHE A 222 -16.81 7.40 4.55
N PRO A 223 -16.70 7.20 3.22
CA PRO A 223 -17.38 6.09 2.53
C PRO A 223 -16.94 4.70 3.02
N ASP A 224 -17.87 3.74 2.99
CA ASP A 224 -17.57 2.33 3.25
C ASP A 224 -17.28 1.59 1.93
N MET A 225 -16.42 0.58 1.99
CA MET A 225 -16.14 -0.34 0.90
C MET A 225 -17.16 -1.48 0.79
N ALA A 226 -18.04 -1.67 1.79
CA ALA A 226 -19.03 -2.73 1.82
C ALA A 226 -19.87 -2.82 0.54
N GLU A 227 -20.35 -1.68 0.02
CA GLU A 227 -21.14 -1.66 -1.21
C GLU A 227 -20.35 -2.20 -2.43
N LEU A 228 -19.08 -1.79 -2.57
CA LEU A 228 -18.21 -2.27 -3.65
C LEU A 228 -17.93 -3.78 -3.50
N ARG A 229 -17.72 -4.24 -2.26
CA ARG A 229 -17.49 -5.66 -1.97
C ARG A 229 -18.71 -6.51 -2.31
N GLU A 230 -19.89 -6.14 -1.82
CA GLU A 230 -21.15 -6.88 -2.01
C GLU A 230 -21.48 -7.11 -3.48
N ARG A 231 -21.18 -6.13 -4.35
CA ARG A 231 -21.40 -6.23 -5.80
C ARG A 231 -20.67 -7.39 -6.46
N VAL A 232 -19.58 -7.89 -5.87
CA VAL A 232 -18.73 -8.92 -6.49
C VAL A 232 -18.54 -10.17 -5.63
N ALA A 233 -18.81 -10.10 -4.32
CA ALA A 233 -18.67 -11.21 -3.37
C ALA A 233 -19.38 -12.50 -3.84
N GLY A 234 -20.63 -12.38 -4.29
CA GLY A 234 -21.41 -13.53 -4.79
C GLY A 234 -20.86 -14.18 -6.08
N ARG A 235 -19.86 -13.56 -6.73
CA ARG A 235 -19.30 -14.04 -8.02
C ARG A 235 -17.88 -14.56 -7.90
N ILE A 236 -17.04 -13.93 -7.06
CA ILE A 236 -15.61 -14.25 -6.96
C ILE A 236 -15.19 -14.72 -5.55
N GLY A 237 -16.15 -14.80 -4.61
CA GLY A 237 -15.90 -15.12 -3.21
C GLY A 237 -15.45 -13.90 -2.39
N ASP A 238 -15.59 -14.02 -1.08
CA ASP A 238 -15.38 -12.91 -0.13
C ASP A 238 -13.98 -12.32 -0.17
N GLU A 239 -12.94 -13.15 -0.11
CA GLU A 239 -11.55 -12.69 -0.08
C GLU A 239 -11.16 -11.95 -1.38
N ALA A 240 -11.60 -12.47 -2.53
CA ALA A 240 -11.31 -11.83 -3.82
C ALA A 240 -12.14 -10.56 -4.01
N ALA A 241 -13.32 -10.46 -3.39
CA ALA A 241 -14.17 -9.29 -3.44
C ALA A 241 -13.58 -8.10 -2.70
N ASP A 242 -12.98 -8.30 -1.53
CA ASP A 242 -12.21 -7.26 -0.84
C ASP A 242 -11.07 -6.75 -1.72
N ALA A 243 -10.33 -7.67 -2.34
CA ALA A 243 -9.25 -7.32 -3.23
C ALA A 243 -9.69 -6.53 -4.47
N ALA A 244 -10.86 -6.84 -5.03
CA ALA A 244 -11.44 -6.12 -6.15
C ALA A 244 -11.95 -4.74 -5.73
N ALA A 245 -12.62 -4.62 -4.59
CA ALA A 245 -13.12 -3.37 -4.05
C ALA A 245 -11.97 -2.38 -3.79
N HIS A 246 -10.92 -2.81 -3.09
CA HIS A 246 -9.74 -1.98 -2.84
C HIS A 246 -9.05 -1.56 -4.14
N ALA A 247 -8.93 -2.47 -5.12
CA ALA A 247 -8.33 -2.13 -6.40
C ALA A 247 -9.17 -1.16 -7.22
N ALA A 248 -10.51 -1.25 -7.16
CA ALA A 248 -11.40 -0.31 -7.84
C ALA A 248 -11.18 1.11 -7.33
N ARG A 249 -11.09 1.30 -6.00
CA ARG A 249 -10.73 2.58 -5.38
C ARG A 249 -9.35 3.05 -5.80
N SER A 250 -8.35 2.16 -5.81
CA SER A 250 -7.00 2.49 -6.23
C SER A 250 -6.93 2.93 -7.69
N LEU A 251 -7.67 2.27 -8.56
CA LEU A 251 -7.78 2.62 -9.98
C LEU A 251 -8.50 3.96 -10.16
N ALA A 252 -9.61 4.20 -9.46
CA ALA A 252 -10.31 5.48 -9.50
C ALA A 252 -9.40 6.65 -9.10
N LEU A 253 -8.65 6.51 -8.00
CA LEU A 253 -7.65 7.50 -7.59
C LEU A 253 -6.60 7.72 -8.68
N LEU A 254 -5.93 6.66 -9.12
CA LEU A 254 -4.80 6.76 -10.06
C LEU A 254 -5.23 7.30 -11.43
N LEU A 255 -6.39 6.88 -11.94
CA LEU A 255 -6.94 7.37 -13.20
C LEU A 255 -7.37 8.84 -13.08
N GLY A 256 -8.00 9.23 -11.96
CA GLY A 256 -8.36 10.63 -11.68
C GLY A 256 -7.15 11.56 -11.55
N LEU A 257 -6.02 11.05 -11.04
CA LEU A 257 -4.73 11.76 -11.05
C LEU A 257 -4.09 11.84 -12.46
N GLY A 258 -4.72 11.25 -13.48
CA GLY A 258 -4.21 11.23 -14.85
C GLY A 258 -3.16 10.16 -15.13
N VAL A 259 -2.95 9.19 -14.23
CA VAL A 259 -2.00 8.09 -14.46
C VAL A 259 -2.57 7.13 -15.51
N VAL A 260 -1.87 7.00 -16.63
CA VAL A 260 -2.30 6.16 -17.75
C VAL A 260 -1.63 4.78 -17.67
N PRO A 261 -2.39 3.67 -17.82
CA PRO A 261 -1.80 2.34 -17.94
C PRO A 261 -0.69 2.28 -19.01
N GLY A 262 0.47 1.74 -18.65
CA GLY A 262 1.67 1.83 -19.47
C GLY A 262 2.76 0.81 -19.12
N PRO A 263 3.88 0.81 -19.83
CA PRO A 263 4.95 -0.18 -19.64
C PRO A 263 5.98 0.20 -18.56
N ARG A 264 5.97 1.43 -18.03
CA ARG A 264 6.99 1.93 -17.07
C ARG A 264 6.37 2.80 -15.98
N GLY A 265 7.08 2.91 -14.85
CA GLY A 265 6.73 3.81 -13.74
C GLY A 265 5.32 3.58 -13.20
N ALA A 266 4.66 4.66 -12.79
CA ALA A 266 3.28 4.63 -12.28
C ALA A 266 2.28 3.98 -13.26
N GLY A 267 2.48 4.17 -14.57
CA GLY A 267 1.64 3.51 -15.59
C GLY A 267 1.78 1.99 -15.59
N HIS A 268 2.97 1.46 -15.28
CA HIS A 268 3.17 0.02 -15.12
C HIS A 268 2.43 -0.55 -13.91
N VAL A 269 2.44 0.19 -12.80
CA VAL A 269 1.70 -0.13 -11.58
C VAL A 269 0.20 -0.22 -11.88
N VAL A 270 -0.37 0.79 -12.54
CA VAL A 270 -1.78 0.79 -12.96
C VAL A 270 -2.08 -0.38 -13.90
N ARG A 271 -1.25 -0.63 -14.91
CA ARG A 271 -1.42 -1.78 -15.81
C ARG A 271 -1.46 -3.10 -15.03
N ARG A 272 -0.53 -3.31 -14.10
CA ARG A 272 -0.51 -4.53 -13.27
C ARG A 272 -1.76 -4.68 -12.41
N LEU A 273 -2.26 -3.58 -11.83
CA LEU A 273 -3.53 -3.56 -11.09
C LEU A 273 -4.70 -3.98 -12.00
N VAL A 274 -4.83 -3.37 -13.17
CA VAL A 274 -5.88 -3.69 -14.15
C VAL A 274 -5.79 -5.16 -14.58
N THR A 275 -4.62 -5.63 -15.00
CA THR A 275 -4.41 -7.03 -15.41
C THR A 275 -4.74 -8.01 -14.30
N ALA A 276 -4.38 -7.69 -13.04
CA ALA A 276 -4.72 -8.52 -11.90
C ALA A 276 -6.24 -8.64 -11.69
N GLN A 277 -6.98 -7.53 -11.83
CA GLN A 277 -8.44 -7.57 -11.70
C GLN A 277 -9.12 -8.26 -12.88
N PHE A 278 -8.68 -8.03 -14.12
CA PHE A 278 -9.18 -8.80 -15.26
C PHE A 278 -8.92 -10.30 -15.09
N THR A 279 -7.77 -10.69 -14.53
CA THR A 279 -7.48 -12.10 -14.23
C THR A 279 -8.48 -12.67 -13.23
N ARG A 280 -8.80 -11.94 -12.15
CA ARG A 280 -9.78 -12.37 -11.14
C ARG A 280 -11.19 -12.47 -11.71
N LEU A 281 -11.63 -11.45 -12.44
CA LEU A 281 -12.95 -11.44 -13.08
C LEU A 281 -13.07 -12.58 -14.09
N PHE A 282 -12.05 -12.77 -14.94
CA PHE A 282 -12.01 -13.88 -15.89
C PHE A 282 -12.10 -15.25 -15.20
N ALA A 283 -11.35 -15.45 -14.11
CA ALA A 283 -11.36 -16.70 -13.36
C ALA A 283 -12.72 -16.97 -12.69
N GLY A 284 -13.36 -15.93 -12.16
CA GLY A 284 -14.71 -15.98 -11.62
C GLY A 284 -15.82 -15.98 -12.69
N ARG A 285 -15.47 -16.05 -13.98
CA ARG A 285 -16.41 -15.98 -15.12
C ARG A 285 -17.31 -14.74 -15.08
N VAL A 286 -16.78 -13.63 -14.57
CA VAL A 286 -17.42 -12.32 -14.53
C VAL A 286 -17.01 -11.53 -15.79
N PRO A 287 -17.94 -10.85 -16.47
CA PRO A 287 -17.62 -9.95 -17.57
C PRO A 287 -16.54 -8.92 -17.19
N LEU A 288 -15.57 -8.68 -18.08
CA LEU A 288 -14.41 -7.82 -17.78
C LEU A 288 -14.78 -6.33 -17.71
N ASP A 289 -15.85 -5.93 -18.39
CA ASP A 289 -16.46 -4.59 -18.31
C ASP A 289 -17.04 -4.28 -16.93
N PHE A 290 -17.30 -5.28 -16.10
CA PHE A 290 -17.65 -5.09 -14.71
C PHE A 290 -16.58 -4.34 -13.90
N LEU A 291 -15.31 -4.37 -14.34
CA LEU A 291 -14.28 -3.54 -13.72
C LEU A 291 -14.57 -2.05 -13.90
N ASP A 292 -15.13 -1.64 -15.04
CA ASP A 292 -15.46 -0.25 -15.32
C ASP A 292 -16.52 0.25 -14.34
N ASP A 293 -17.58 -0.54 -14.16
CA ASP A 293 -18.66 -0.24 -13.20
C ASP A 293 -18.12 -0.08 -11.78
N MET A 294 -17.20 -0.98 -11.37
CA MET A 294 -16.56 -0.93 -10.06
C MET A 294 -15.71 0.33 -9.87
N VAL A 295 -14.92 0.70 -10.88
CA VAL A 295 -14.07 1.90 -10.82
C VAL A 295 -14.92 3.17 -10.85
N CYS A 296 -15.97 3.23 -11.69
CA CYS A 296 -16.89 4.37 -11.73
C CYS A 296 -17.61 4.52 -10.39
N ARG A 297 -18.08 3.42 -9.80
CA ARG A 297 -18.75 3.48 -8.50
C ARG A 297 -17.80 3.92 -7.39
N ALA A 298 -16.55 3.49 -7.41
CA ALA A 298 -15.55 4.00 -6.49
C ALA A 298 -15.28 5.50 -6.70
N ALA A 299 -15.24 5.98 -7.95
CA ALA A 299 -15.09 7.40 -8.24
C ALA A 299 -16.27 8.24 -7.73
N GLU A 300 -17.50 7.74 -7.83
CA GLU A 300 -18.69 8.39 -7.26
C GLU A 300 -18.65 8.44 -5.73
N LEU A 301 -18.38 7.29 -5.09
CA LEU A 301 -18.35 7.16 -3.63
C LEU A 301 -17.28 8.04 -2.99
N PHE A 302 -16.09 8.09 -3.59
CA PHE A 302 -14.94 8.80 -3.04
C PHE A 302 -14.72 10.19 -3.63
N GLY A 303 -15.43 10.56 -4.71
CA GLY A 303 -15.24 11.85 -5.40
C GLY A 303 -15.58 13.09 -4.55
N GLY A 304 -16.37 12.93 -3.49
CA GLY A 304 -16.64 13.98 -2.50
C GLY A 304 -15.53 14.12 -1.44
N VAL A 305 -14.68 13.11 -1.29
CA VAL A 305 -13.66 13.06 -0.25
C VAL A 305 -12.52 14.02 -0.58
N ALA A 306 -12.15 14.85 0.40
CA ALA A 306 -11.09 15.83 0.24
C ALA A 306 -9.78 15.21 -0.30
N GLY A 307 -9.24 15.83 -1.34
CA GLY A 307 -8.01 15.38 -1.99
C GLY A 307 -8.18 14.16 -2.91
N PHE A 308 -9.37 13.57 -3.01
CA PHE A 308 -9.66 12.56 -4.03
C PHE A 308 -9.95 13.27 -5.36
N PRO A 309 -9.28 12.91 -6.45
CA PRO A 309 -9.44 13.57 -7.73
C PRO A 309 -10.77 13.20 -8.37
N PHE A 310 -11.29 14.13 -9.18
CA PHE A 310 -12.40 13.83 -10.06
C PHE A 310 -11.99 12.77 -11.09
N CYS A 311 -12.84 11.75 -11.26
CA CYS A 311 -12.65 10.69 -12.26
C CYS A 311 -14.03 10.39 -12.86
N ASP A 312 -14.23 10.75 -14.13
CA ASP A 312 -15.51 10.50 -14.81
C ASP A 312 -15.54 9.14 -15.53
N GLU A 313 -16.76 8.68 -15.77
CA GLU A 313 -17.02 7.42 -16.46
C GLU A 313 -16.38 7.34 -17.87
N PRO A 314 -16.46 8.38 -18.74
CA PRO A 314 -15.79 8.35 -20.04
C PRO A 314 -14.27 8.16 -19.95
N LEU A 315 -13.60 8.79 -18.98
CA LEU A 315 -12.17 8.59 -18.74
C LEU A 315 -11.89 7.15 -18.32
N VAL A 316 -12.64 6.62 -17.36
CA VAL A 316 -12.49 5.24 -16.87
C VAL A 316 -12.61 4.24 -18.02
N ARG A 317 -13.74 4.27 -18.74
CA ARG A 317 -14.02 3.36 -19.86
C ARG A 317 -12.92 3.43 -20.92
N ARG A 318 -12.56 4.63 -21.36
CA ARG A 318 -11.49 4.83 -22.37
C ARG A 318 -10.15 4.22 -21.93
N ARG A 319 -9.78 4.34 -20.66
CA ARG A 319 -8.49 3.85 -20.13
C ARG A 319 -8.50 2.34 -19.94
N LEU A 320 -9.62 1.76 -19.50
CA LEU A 320 -9.77 0.33 -19.25
C LEU A 320 -10.01 -0.47 -20.54
N ASP A 321 -10.77 0.04 -21.51
CA ASP A 321 -11.03 -0.63 -22.79
C ASP A 321 -9.74 -0.99 -23.53
N ALA A 322 -8.77 -0.07 -23.56
CA ALA A 322 -7.48 -0.32 -24.21
C ALA A 322 -6.69 -1.44 -23.53
N GLU A 323 -6.77 -1.57 -22.20
CA GLU A 323 -6.15 -2.66 -21.47
C GLU A 323 -6.96 -3.96 -21.59
N ARG A 324 -8.30 -3.89 -21.69
CA ARG A 324 -9.18 -5.05 -21.91
C ARG A 324 -8.86 -5.72 -23.25
N VAL A 325 -8.79 -4.94 -24.33
CA VAL A 325 -8.41 -5.46 -25.66
C VAL A 325 -7.00 -6.07 -25.65
N ARG A 326 -6.06 -5.51 -24.89
CA ARG A 326 -4.71 -6.09 -24.72
C ARG A 326 -4.76 -7.40 -23.96
N PHE A 327 -5.53 -7.45 -22.87
CA PHE A 327 -5.72 -8.63 -22.05
C PHE A 327 -6.34 -9.77 -22.86
N ASP A 328 -7.43 -9.53 -23.57
CA ASP A 328 -8.11 -10.55 -24.40
C ASP A 328 -7.18 -11.13 -25.48
N ARG A 329 -6.41 -10.27 -26.15
CA ARG A 329 -5.40 -10.72 -27.13
C ARG A 329 -4.29 -11.55 -26.49
N ALA A 330 -3.83 -11.17 -25.29
CA ALA A 330 -2.81 -11.92 -24.56
C ALA A 330 -3.33 -13.28 -24.13
N VAL A 331 -4.51 -13.33 -23.50
CA VAL A 331 -5.18 -14.56 -23.05
C VAL A 331 -5.49 -15.48 -24.22
N GLY A 332 -6.05 -14.97 -25.32
CA GLY A 332 -6.36 -15.77 -26.50
C GLY A 332 -5.12 -16.44 -27.11
N ARG A 333 -4.03 -15.68 -27.29
CA ARG A 333 -2.76 -16.23 -27.80
C ARG A 333 -2.13 -17.22 -26.82
N ALA A 334 -2.13 -16.88 -25.53
CA ALA A 334 -1.61 -17.74 -24.48
C ALA A 334 -2.39 -19.06 -24.41
N ARG A 335 -3.72 -19.04 -24.54
CA ARG A 335 -4.56 -20.25 -24.52
C ARG A 335 -4.25 -21.16 -25.70
N GLN A 336 -4.14 -20.61 -26.90
CA GLN A 336 -3.78 -21.38 -28.10
C GLN A 336 -2.41 -22.05 -27.94
N ARG A 337 -1.44 -21.33 -27.36
CA ARG A 337 -0.10 -21.87 -27.10
C ARG A 337 -0.13 -22.92 -25.99
N TYR A 338 -0.83 -22.66 -24.89
CA TYR A 338 -1.04 -23.58 -23.78
C TYR A 338 -1.59 -24.94 -24.24
N VAL A 339 -2.65 -24.94 -25.07
CA VAL A 339 -3.21 -26.18 -25.63
C VAL A 339 -2.17 -26.94 -26.45
N ARG A 340 -1.35 -26.25 -27.25
CA ARG A 340 -0.33 -26.88 -28.09
C ARG A 340 0.89 -27.37 -27.32
N THR A 341 1.27 -26.72 -26.22
CA THR A 341 2.59 -26.93 -25.59
C THR A 341 2.55 -27.36 -24.13
N VAL A 342 1.42 -27.30 -23.45
CA VAL A 342 1.31 -27.68 -22.04
C VAL A 342 0.33 -28.84 -21.87
N LEU A 343 -0.86 -28.72 -22.45
CA LEU A 343 -1.96 -29.69 -22.25
C LEU A 343 -1.59 -31.14 -22.59
N HIS A 344 -0.72 -31.33 -23.58
CA HIS A 344 -0.32 -32.65 -24.05
C HIS A 344 1.05 -33.11 -23.53
N ARG A 345 1.65 -32.36 -22.58
CA ARG A 345 2.96 -32.71 -22.00
C ARG A 345 2.80 -33.48 -20.69
N PRO A 346 3.75 -34.37 -20.36
CA PRO A 346 3.80 -34.93 -19.03
C PRO A 346 4.02 -33.82 -17.98
N PRO A 347 3.41 -33.93 -16.78
CA PRO A 347 3.64 -32.98 -15.69
C PRO A 347 5.12 -32.94 -15.27
N GLY A 348 5.63 -31.76 -14.91
CA GLY A 348 7.01 -31.56 -14.44
C GLY A 348 7.73 -30.40 -15.12
N ASP A 349 9.06 -30.49 -15.21
CA ASP A 349 9.95 -29.37 -15.56
C ASP A 349 9.69 -28.82 -16.98
N ASP A 350 9.33 -29.68 -17.94
CA ASP A 350 8.98 -29.28 -19.31
C ASP A 350 7.66 -28.49 -19.39
N ALA A 351 6.70 -28.80 -18.51
CA ALA A 351 5.47 -28.04 -18.38
C ALA A 351 5.75 -26.70 -17.68
N ALA A 352 6.56 -26.70 -16.62
CA ALA A 352 6.99 -25.48 -15.92
C ALA A 352 7.73 -24.50 -16.86
N ARG A 353 8.63 -25.01 -17.72
CA ARG A 353 9.32 -24.20 -18.73
C ARG A 353 8.37 -23.65 -19.78
N ALA A 354 7.44 -24.46 -20.28
CA ALA A 354 6.43 -24.00 -21.23
C ALA A 354 5.50 -22.93 -20.64
N LEU A 355 5.14 -23.05 -19.36
CA LEU A 355 4.37 -22.04 -18.62
C LEU A 355 5.15 -20.74 -18.45
N ALA A 356 6.45 -20.80 -18.16
CA ALA A 356 7.30 -19.61 -18.10
C ALA A 356 7.33 -18.87 -19.44
N VAL A 357 7.41 -19.58 -20.57
CA VAL A 357 7.30 -18.98 -21.92
C VAL A 357 5.95 -18.29 -22.14
N LEU A 358 4.84 -18.89 -21.68
CA LEU A 358 3.52 -18.24 -21.74
C LEU A 358 3.49 -16.92 -20.96
N MET A 359 4.16 -16.86 -19.81
CA MET A 359 4.25 -15.64 -19.01
C MET A 359 5.14 -14.58 -19.67
N THR A 360 6.34 -14.95 -20.12
CA THR A 360 7.34 -14.00 -20.60
C THR A 360 7.09 -13.52 -22.02
N GLU A 361 6.71 -14.42 -22.94
CA GLU A 361 6.54 -14.11 -24.36
C GLU A 361 5.10 -13.74 -24.73
N HIS A 362 4.12 -14.34 -24.03
CA HIS A 362 2.70 -14.15 -24.34
C HIS A 362 1.97 -13.29 -23.32
N GLY A 363 2.63 -12.88 -22.23
CA GLY A 363 2.08 -12.00 -21.21
C GLY A 363 0.95 -12.64 -20.41
N ALA A 364 0.89 -13.97 -20.35
CA ALA A 364 -0.13 -14.70 -19.62
C ALA A 364 0.01 -14.44 -18.11
N PRO A 365 -1.05 -13.97 -17.42
CA PRO A 365 -1.03 -13.84 -15.97
C PRO A 365 -0.87 -15.21 -15.29
N LEU A 366 0.00 -15.29 -14.29
CA LEU A 366 0.33 -16.54 -13.60
C LEU A 366 -0.92 -17.31 -13.15
N GLY A 367 -1.84 -16.69 -12.41
CA GLY A 367 -2.97 -17.47 -11.88
C GLY A 367 -4.05 -17.81 -12.88
N LEU A 368 -4.06 -17.18 -14.07
CA LEU A 368 -4.86 -17.69 -15.18
C LEU A 368 -4.25 -18.99 -15.72
N LEU A 369 -2.91 -19.11 -15.74
CA LEU A 369 -2.24 -20.37 -16.04
C LEU A 369 -2.48 -21.42 -14.95
N VAL A 370 -2.41 -21.04 -13.66
CA VAL A 370 -2.71 -21.95 -12.54
C VAL A 370 -4.15 -22.48 -12.62
N MET A 371 -5.10 -21.62 -12.96
CA MET A 371 -6.49 -22.01 -13.17
C MET A 371 -6.63 -23.02 -14.32
N TRP A 372 -5.99 -22.79 -15.47
CA TRP A 372 -6.05 -23.75 -16.59
C TRP A 372 -5.45 -25.10 -16.24
N LEU A 373 -4.31 -25.10 -15.53
CA LEU A 373 -3.70 -26.35 -15.04
C LEU A 373 -4.64 -27.11 -14.12
N ALA A 374 -5.32 -26.41 -13.21
CA ALA A 374 -6.31 -27.01 -12.32
C ALA A 374 -7.51 -27.57 -13.09
N ASP A 375 -8.06 -26.82 -14.04
CA ASP A 375 -9.18 -27.24 -14.89
C ASP A 375 -8.83 -28.50 -15.72
N ASP A 376 -7.59 -28.61 -16.17
CA ASP A 376 -7.10 -29.73 -16.98
C ASP A 376 -6.48 -30.87 -16.13
N GLY A 377 -6.50 -30.77 -14.80
CA GLY A 377 -5.98 -31.80 -13.89
C GLY A 377 -4.44 -31.97 -13.93
N ILE A 378 -3.70 -30.94 -14.32
CA ILE A 378 -2.23 -30.96 -14.44
C ILE A 378 -1.60 -30.40 -13.17
N ALA A 379 -0.89 -31.24 -12.42
CA ALA A 379 -0.13 -30.82 -11.24
C ALA A 379 1.30 -30.40 -11.62
N VAL A 380 1.63 -29.11 -11.47
CA VAL A 380 3.00 -28.60 -11.64
C VAL A 380 3.58 -28.20 -10.28
N PRO A 381 4.74 -28.75 -9.86
CA PRO A 381 5.36 -28.39 -8.60
C PRO A 381 5.65 -26.89 -8.52
N SER A 382 5.17 -26.21 -7.47
CA SER A 382 5.34 -24.77 -7.30
C SER A 382 6.81 -24.33 -7.29
N ARG A 383 7.72 -25.21 -6.84
CA ARG A 383 9.16 -24.97 -6.85
C ARG A 383 9.75 -24.91 -8.26
N GLU A 384 9.29 -25.74 -9.18
CA GLU A 384 9.74 -25.75 -10.58
C GLU A 384 9.22 -24.52 -11.32
N LEU A 385 7.94 -24.20 -11.12
CA LEU A 385 7.36 -22.97 -11.67
C LEU A 385 8.10 -21.73 -11.14
N ALA A 386 8.42 -21.68 -9.84
CA ALA A 386 9.22 -20.61 -9.26
C ALA A 386 10.64 -20.54 -9.86
N ARG A 387 11.30 -21.68 -10.09
CA ARG A 387 12.63 -21.70 -10.74
C ARG A 387 12.61 -21.06 -12.13
N TRP A 388 11.60 -21.32 -12.95
CA TRP A 388 11.54 -20.77 -14.31
C TRP A 388 10.96 -19.35 -14.39
N THR A 389 10.11 -18.97 -13.44
CA THR A 389 9.46 -17.64 -13.41
C THR A 389 10.26 -16.60 -12.61
N LEU A 390 11.00 -17.03 -11.58
CA LEU A 390 11.89 -16.19 -10.76
C LEU A 390 13.39 -16.40 -11.09
N GLY A 391 13.70 -17.34 -11.99
CA GLY A 391 15.05 -17.86 -12.23
C GLY A 391 16.08 -16.85 -12.71
N GLU A 392 17.19 -16.81 -11.97
CA GLU A 392 18.56 -16.59 -12.41
C GLU A 392 18.72 -16.07 -13.85
N ARG A 393 18.79 -14.74 -13.97
CA ARG A 393 19.39 -14.04 -15.13
C ARG A 393 20.89 -14.36 -15.32
N SER A 394 21.43 -15.39 -14.65
CA SER A 394 22.85 -15.57 -14.35
C SER A 394 23.62 -16.48 -15.30
N SER A 395 23.01 -17.40 -16.05
CA SER A 395 23.79 -18.40 -16.80
C SER A 395 23.76 -18.25 -18.33
N GLU A 396 22.73 -17.64 -18.94
CA GLU A 396 22.62 -17.63 -20.41
C GLU A 396 23.22 -16.39 -21.12
N ARG A 397 23.60 -15.33 -20.39
CA ARG A 397 24.34 -14.18 -20.98
C ARG A 397 25.86 -14.38 -21.07
N GLY A 398 26.39 -15.51 -20.58
CA GLY A 398 27.83 -15.82 -20.55
C GLY A 398 28.35 -16.70 -21.69
N ALA A 399 27.49 -17.33 -22.50
CA ALA A 399 27.92 -18.35 -23.48
C ALA A 399 27.98 -17.84 -24.93
N GLY A 400 28.09 -16.52 -25.14
CA GLY A 400 27.98 -15.90 -26.46
C GLY A 400 29.10 -14.90 -26.78
N ARG A 401 30.35 -15.19 -26.44
CA ARG A 401 31.49 -14.46 -27.01
C ARG A 401 32.73 -15.36 -27.03
N PRO A 402 33.23 -15.80 -28.21
CA PRO A 402 34.52 -16.47 -28.27
C PRO A 402 35.61 -15.47 -27.88
N ALA A 403 36.46 -15.88 -26.94
CA ALA A 403 37.65 -15.14 -26.54
C ALA A 403 38.61 -15.10 -27.72
N ALA A 404 38.70 -13.94 -28.37
CA ALA A 404 39.78 -13.59 -29.28
C ALA A 404 40.67 -12.55 -28.59
N ASP A 405 41.82 -13.04 -28.16
CA ASP A 405 43.13 -12.39 -28.25
C ASP A 405 43.34 -10.96 -27.71
N ALA A 406 44.18 -10.94 -26.67
CA ALA A 406 45.51 -10.33 -26.72
C ALA A 406 45.66 -8.83 -26.41
N ARG A 407 46.33 -8.64 -25.25
CA ARG A 407 47.58 -7.89 -25.05
C ARG A 407 47.52 -6.44 -24.53
N PHE A 408 48.48 -6.23 -23.62
CA PHE A 408 48.99 -5.00 -23.01
C PHE A 408 48.05 -4.30 -22.01
N GLY A 409 48.45 -3.98 -20.77
CA GLY A 409 49.80 -3.85 -20.22
C GLY A 409 49.98 -2.45 -19.64
N ARG A 410 49.71 -2.31 -18.34
CA ARG A 410 50.25 -1.31 -17.38
C ARG A 410 50.01 0.20 -17.61
N SER A 411 49.32 0.76 -16.60
CA SER A 411 49.62 1.98 -15.82
C SER A 411 49.85 3.31 -16.54
N VAL A 412 49.04 4.35 -16.25
CA VAL A 412 49.50 5.68 -15.77
C VAL A 412 48.36 6.39 -14.99
N GLY A 413 48.67 6.81 -13.76
CA GLY A 413 48.38 8.13 -13.17
C GLY A 413 46.94 8.64 -13.02
N ALA A 414 46.49 8.73 -11.76
CA ALA A 414 45.43 9.62 -11.34
C ALA A 414 45.87 11.09 -11.48
N GLY A 415 45.27 11.81 -12.43
CA GLY A 415 45.26 13.27 -12.50
C GLY A 415 43.88 13.79 -12.07
N GLY A 416 43.87 14.79 -11.18
CA GLY A 416 42.69 15.29 -10.46
C GLY A 416 41.59 15.98 -11.30
N PRO A 417 40.52 16.45 -10.63
CA PRO A 417 39.25 16.84 -11.27
C PRO A 417 39.33 18.20 -11.99
N PRO A 418 38.57 18.40 -13.08
CA PRO A 418 38.53 19.66 -13.80
C PRO A 418 37.60 20.69 -13.13
N SER A 419 38.17 21.87 -12.88
CA SER A 419 37.50 23.12 -12.51
C SER A 419 36.88 23.77 -13.77
N PHE A 420 35.63 24.23 -13.69
CA PHE A 420 35.03 25.08 -14.73
C PHE A 420 35.11 26.56 -14.31
N PRO A 421 35.60 27.47 -15.18
CA PRO A 421 35.59 28.91 -14.92
C PRO A 421 34.27 29.55 -15.32
N GLY A 422 33.94 30.65 -14.64
CA GLY A 422 32.72 31.41 -14.78
C GLY A 422 32.61 32.27 -16.03
N SER A 423 31.37 32.76 -16.16
CA SER A 423 30.78 33.89 -16.87
C SER A 423 31.67 34.93 -17.55
N PRO A 424 31.07 35.63 -18.52
CA PRO A 424 30.87 37.08 -18.40
C PRO A 424 29.49 37.45 -17.86
#